data_AF-A0A7C2QK53-F1
#
_entry.id   AF-A0A7C2QK53-F1
#
_cell.length_a   1.000
_cell.length_b   1.000
_cell.length_c   1.000
_cell.angle_alpha   90.00
_cell.angle_beta   90.00
_cell.angle_gamma   90.00
#
_symmetry.space_group_name_H-M   'P 1'
#
loop_
_entity.id
_entity.type
_entity.pdbx_description
1 polymer ?
#
loop_
_entity_poly.entity_id
_entity_poly.type
_entity_poly.pdbx_seq_one_letter_code
_entity_poly.pdbx_strand_id
1 'polypeptide(L)'
;MNGLVKIGNLSPWSRSVNLLAKVVKKGEEKFVTSKFDQKEHKLSETLIADETGAITLVLWDDNVDKINEGDVVMITNAFVKPFKGFAQLNLGRYGSIEIVDEKIPNVNIENNLSAKTVPREEGYSGPRGRKFQTGRRGRQR
;
A
#
# COMPACT_ATOMS: atom_id res chain seq x y z
N MET A 1 -11.28 1.27 -20.52
CA MET A 1 -10.24 0.45 -19.87
C MET A 1 -9.21 1.42 -19.32
N ASN A 2 -8.95 1.42 -18.00
CA ASN A 2 -7.91 2.27 -17.43
C ASN A 2 -6.54 1.67 -17.80
N GLY A 3 -5.72 2.44 -18.53
CA GLY A 3 -4.40 2.01 -18.98
C GLY A 3 -3.41 1.79 -17.84
N LEU A 4 -2.26 1.21 -18.18
CA LEU A 4 -1.16 1.05 -17.23
C LEU A 4 -0.55 2.41 -16.88
N VAL A 5 -0.28 2.60 -15.60
CA VAL A 5 0.36 3.80 -15.05
C VAL A 5 1.77 3.44 -14.61
N LYS A 6 2.70 4.38 -14.79
CA LYS A 6 4.09 4.24 -14.37
C LYS A 6 4.27 4.62 -12.91
N ILE A 7 5.13 3.91 -12.19
CA ILE A 7 5.33 4.08 -10.74
C ILE A 7 5.73 5.51 -10.42
N GLY A 8 6.67 6.10 -11.16
CA GLY A 8 7.16 7.47 -10.94
C GLY A 8 6.08 8.55 -11.06
N ASN A 9 4.95 8.25 -11.68
CA ASN A 9 3.81 9.17 -11.85
C ASN A 9 2.74 9.02 -10.76
N LEU A 10 2.91 8.09 -9.82
CA LEU A 10 1.95 7.91 -8.74
C LEU A 10 2.04 9.05 -7.73
N SER A 11 0.87 9.51 -7.29
CA SER A 11 0.71 10.40 -6.14
C SER A 11 0.35 9.62 -4.88
N PRO A 12 0.57 10.18 -3.67
CA PRO A 12 0.19 9.54 -2.40
C PRO A 12 -1.29 9.15 -2.28
N TRP A 13 -2.16 9.66 -3.14
CA TRP A 13 -3.61 9.44 -3.13
C TRP A 13 -4.13 8.75 -4.40
N SER A 14 -3.24 8.21 -5.23
CA SER A 14 -3.62 7.55 -6.48
C SER A 14 -4.55 6.35 -6.24
N ARG A 15 -5.59 6.19 -7.06
CA ARG A 15 -6.60 5.13 -6.97
C ARG A 15 -6.77 4.44 -8.31
N SER A 16 -7.31 3.22 -8.30
CA SER A 16 -7.55 2.43 -9.51
C SER A 16 -6.30 2.32 -10.38
N VAL A 17 -5.18 2.08 -9.71
CA VAL A 17 -3.85 1.95 -10.30
C VAL A 17 -3.72 0.57 -10.91
N ASN A 18 -3.45 0.53 -12.20
CA ASN A 18 -3.03 -0.66 -12.92
C ASN A 18 -1.58 -0.44 -13.35
N LEU A 19 -0.66 -1.36 -13.06
CA LEU A 19 0.75 -1.20 -13.43
C LEU A 19 1.46 -2.54 -13.62
N LEU A 20 2.58 -2.50 -14.33
CA LEU A 20 3.56 -3.57 -14.40
C LEU A 20 4.80 -3.14 -13.62
N ALA A 21 5.34 -4.03 -12.79
CA ALA A 21 6.54 -3.75 -12.03
C ALA A 21 7.35 -5.02 -11.77
N LYS A 22 8.65 -4.85 -11.58
CA LYS A 22 9.55 -5.90 -11.13
C LYS A 22 9.64 -5.87 -9.61
N VAL A 23 9.62 -7.04 -8.99
CA VAL A 23 9.90 -7.21 -7.57
C VAL A 23 11.41 -7.11 -7.36
N VAL A 24 11.83 -6.04 -6.69
CA VAL A 24 13.25 -5.75 -6.44
C VAL A 24 13.71 -6.40 -5.15
N LYS A 25 12.90 -6.29 -4.09
CA LYS A 25 13.25 -6.82 -2.77
C LYS A 25 11.99 -7.20 -2.01
N LYS A 26 11.94 -8.41 -1.46
CA LYS A 26 10.85 -8.88 -0.62
C LYS A 26 11.25 -8.71 0.84
N GLY A 27 10.44 -7.99 1.60
CA GLY A 27 10.65 -7.83 3.03
C GLY A 27 10.35 -9.11 3.80
N GLU A 28 10.92 -9.22 4.99
CA GLU A 28 10.63 -10.32 5.91
C GLU A 28 9.13 -10.43 6.19
N GLU A 29 8.67 -11.68 6.35
CA GLU A 29 7.29 -11.96 6.74
C GLU A 29 7.06 -11.53 8.18
N LYS A 30 5.96 -10.81 8.39
CA LYS A 30 5.50 -10.37 9.70
C LYS A 30 4.08 -10.90 9.89
N PHE A 31 3.75 -11.25 11.12
CA PHE A 31 2.38 -11.58 11.50
C PHE A 31 1.78 -10.43 12.28
N VAL A 32 0.57 -10.02 11.90
CA VAL A 32 -0.16 -8.95 12.59
C VAL A 32 -1.56 -9.42 12.95
N THR A 33 -1.95 -9.21 14.20
CA THR A 33 -3.29 -9.53 14.66
C THR A 33 -4.27 -8.42 14.26
N SER A 34 -5.29 -8.77 13.49
CA SER A 34 -6.35 -7.85 13.11
C SER A 34 -7.25 -7.54 14.30
N LYS A 35 -7.60 -6.26 14.47
CA LYS A 35 -8.51 -5.81 15.53
C LYS A 35 -9.98 -6.14 15.24
N PHE A 36 -10.31 -6.51 13.99
CA PHE A 36 -11.69 -6.71 13.56
C PHE A 36 -12.16 -8.14 13.80
N ASP A 37 -11.30 -9.11 13.56
CA ASP A 37 -11.60 -10.55 13.64
C ASP A 37 -10.69 -11.32 14.61
N GLN A 38 -9.72 -10.64 15.24
CA GLN A 38 -8.75 -11.22 16.17
C GLN A 38 -7.89 -12.33 15.56
N LYS A 39 -7.79 -12.39 14.23
CA LYS A 39 -6.95 -13.35 13.51
C LYS A 39 -5.58 -12.77 13.20
N GLU A 40 -4.59 -13.65 13.09
CA GLU A 40 -3.28 -13.30 12.57
C GLU A 40 -3.29 -13.29 11.04
N HIS A 41 -2.73 -12.24 10.46
CA HIS A 41 -2.54 -12.07 9.04
C HIS A 41 -1.06 -11.96 8.72
N LYS A 42 -0.67 -12.57 7.60
CA LYS A 42 0.70 -12.47 7.09
C LYS A 42 0.86 -11.14 6.37
N LEU A 43 2.00 -10.49 6.55
CA LEU A 43 2.33 -9.19 6.00
C LEU A 43 3.76 -9.21 5.47
N SER A 44 3.98 -8.66 4.26
CA SER A 44 5.33 -8.35 3.77
C SER A 44 5.33 -6.99 3.07
N GLU A 45 6.31 -6.16 3.42
CA GLU A 45 6.59 -4.91 2.72
C GLU A 45 7.60 -5.19 1.61
N THR A 46 7.15 -5.15 0.37
CA THR A 46 7.92 -5.54 -0.81
C THR A 46 8.22 -4.33 -1.69
N LEU A 47 9.48 -4.12 -2.03
CA LEU A 47 9.90 -3.06 -2.95
C LEU A 47 9.67 -3.54 -4.39
N ILE A 48 8.81 -2.82 -5.12
CA ILE A 48 8.60 -3.02 -6.55
C ILE A 48 9.08 -1.78 -7.32
N ALA A 49 9.53 -1.97 -8.56
CA ALA A 49 10.02 -0.88 -9.38
C ALA A 49 9.78 -1.12 -10.88
N ASP A 50 9.66 -0.01 -11.61
CA ASP A 50 9.70 0.04 -13.07
C ASP A 50 10.80 1.03 -13.51
N GLU A 51 10.89 1.34 -14.79
CA GLU A 51 11.93 2.24 -15.29
C GLU A 51 11.80 3.70 -14.79
N THR A 52 10.65 4.06 -14.22
CA THR A 52 10.33 5.43 -13.79
C THR A 52 10.43 5.65 -12.29
N GLY A 53 10.29 4.60 -11.48
CA GLY A 53 10.44 4.71 -10.03
C GLY A 53 10.19 3.41 -9.28
N ALA A 54 10.28 3.50 -7.96
CA ALA A 54 10.03 2.42 -7.03
C ALA A 54 9.00 2.81 -5.97
N ILE A 55 8.26 1.82 -5.46
CA ILE A 55 7.29 2.01 -4.37
C ILE A 55 7.21 0.73 -3.53
N THR A 56 6.98 0.89 -2.23
CA THR A 56 6.69 -0.23 -1.33
C THR A 56 5.26 -0.69 -1.56
N LEU A 57 5.11 -1.93 -2.01
CA LEU A 57 3.87 -2.70 -2.05
C LEU A 57 3.67 -3.43 -0.72
N VAL A 58 2.47 -3.32 -0.15
CA VAL A 58 2.08 -4.05 1.06
C VAL A 58 1.31 -5.30 0.66
N LEU A 59 1.93 -6.46 0.86
CA LEU A 59 1.34 -7.77 0.59
C LEU A 59 0.73 -8.35 1.85
N TRP A 60 -0.42 -9.01 1.68
CA TRP A 60 -1.19 -9.65 2.76
C TRP A 60 -1.47 -11.11 2.43
N ASP A 61 -1.45 -11.95 3.47
CA ASP A 61 -1.85 -13.35 3.44
C ASP A 61 -1.26 -14.11 2.24
N ASP A 62 -2.07 -14.82 1.46
CA ASP A 62 -1.62 -15.65 0.33
C ASP A 62 -0.79 -14.87 -0.70
N ASN A 63 -0.98 -13.55 -0.83
CA ASN A 63 -0.21 -12.77 -1.80
C ASN A 63 1.26 -12.61 -1.38
N VAL A 64 1.57 -12.79 -0.09
CA VAL A 64 2.97 -12.82 0.38
C VAL A 64 3.67 -14.06 -0.18
N ASP A 65 3.01 -15.21 -0.22
CA ASP A 65 3.61 -16.47 -0.68
C ASP A 65 3.67 -16.59 -2.22
N LYS A 66 2.77 -15.90 -2.93
CA LYS A 66 2.66 -15.97 -4.39
C LYS A 66 3.82 -15.34 -5.15
N ILE A 67 4.56 -14.41 -4.54
CA ILE A 67 5.48 -13.50 -5.24
C ILE A 67 6.87 -13.58 -4.63
N ASN A 68 7.88 -13.58 -5.48
CA ASN A 68 9.29 -13.65 -5.11
C ASN A 68 10.10 -12.52 -5.73
N GLU A 69 11.31 -12.33 -5.21
CA GLU A 69 12.27 -11.38 -5.80
C GLU A 69 12.60 -11.78 -7.24
N GLY A 70 12.65 -10.79 -8.12
CA GLY A 70 12.90 -10.99 -9.54
C GLY A 70 11.65 -11.14 -10.41
N ASP A 71 10.50 -11.48 -9.83
CA ASP A 71 9.25 -11.63 -10.57
C ASP A 71 8.80 -10.31 -11.20
N VAL A 72 8.17 -10.40 -12.37
CA VAL A 72 7.43 -9.28 -12.96
C VAL A 72 5.95 -9.50 -12.71
N VAL A 73 5.31 -8.50 -12.10
CA VAL A 73 3.94 -8.59 -11.64
C VAL A 73 3.05 -7.56 -12.32
N MET A 74 1.89 -8.00 -12.78
CA MET A 74 0.77 -7.16 -13.15
C MET A 74 -0.07 -6.91 -11.90
N ILE A 75 -0.21 -5.64 -11.55
CA ILE A 75 -1.04 -5.19 -10.43
C ILE A 75 -2.25 -4.46 -10.99
N THR A 76 -3.45 -4.86 -10.58
CA THR A 76 -4.69 -4.23 -11.02
C THR A 76 -5.46 -3.64 -9.85
N ASN A 77 -6.12 -2.52 -10.11
CA ASN A 77 -7.00 -1.79 -9.19
C ASN A 77 -6.42 -1.60 -7.77
N ALA A 78 -5.11 -1.30 -7.73
CA ALA A 78 -4.42 -0.92 -6.51
C ALA A 78 -4.70 0.55 -6.16
N PHE A 79 -4.27 0.95 -4.97
CA PHE A 79 -4.31 2.33 -4.52
C PHE A 79 -3.08 2.67 -3.69
N VAL A 80 -2.69 3.92 -3.74
CA VAL A 80 -1.64 4.47 -2.88
C VAL A 80 -2.29 5.04 -1.63
N LYS A 81 -1.67 4.76 -0.49
CA LYS A 81 -2.09 5.26 0.81
C LYS A 81 -0.86 5.71 1.60
N PRO A 82 -0.88 6.89 2.24
CA PRO A 82 0.15 7.26 3.19
C PRO A 82 0.05 6.42 4.46
N PHE A 83 1.18 5.86 4.90
CA PHE A 83 1.31 5.18 6.17
C PHE A 83 2.57 5.69 6.88
N LYS A 84 2.40 6.15 8.12
CA LYS A 84 3.49 6.78 8.91
C LYS A 84 4.25 7.88 8.16
N GLY A 85 3.55 8.63 7.28
CA GLY A 85 4.14 9.72 6.51
C GLY A 85 4.81 9.31 5.20
N PHE A 86 4.69 8.05 4.76
CA PHE A 86 5.29 7.56 3.52
C PHE A 86 4.24 6.90 2.63
N ALA A 87 4.35 7.07 1.31
CA ALA A 87 3.43 6.45 0.37
C ALA A 87 3.62 4.93 0.31
N GLN A 88 2.54 4.15 0.32
CA GLN A 88 2.55 2.71 0.13
C GLN A 88 1.49 2.29 -0.88
N LEU A 89 1.83 1.38 -1.79
CA LEU A 89 0.88 0.75 -2.71
C LEU A 89 0.18 -0.41 -2.01
N ASN A 90 -1.14 -0.50 -2.15
CA ASN A 90 -1.97 -1.50 -1.50
C ASN A 90 -2.97 -2.09 -2.51
N LEU A 91 -3.32 -3.37 -2.34
CA LEU A 91 -4.40 -4.01 -3.08
C LEU A 91 -5.74 -3.73 -2.39
N GLY A 92 -6.72 -3.24 -3.15
CA GLY A 92 -8.09 -3.07 -2.66
C GLY A 92 -8.89 -4.38 -2.71
N ARG A 93 -10.17 -4.32 -2.30
CA ARG A 93 -11.11 -5.47 -2.38
C ARG A 93 -11.18 -6.12 -3.75
N TYR A 94 -11.03 -5.33 -4.81
CA TYR A 94 -11.06 -5.78 -6.20
C TYR A 94 -9.70 -5.63 -6.87
N GLY A 95 -8.63 -5.51 -6.08
CA GLY A 95 -7.27 -5.47 -6.59
C GLY A 95 -6.70 -6.87 -6.70
N SER A 96 -5.88 -7.11 -7.73
CA SER A 96 -5.19 -8.37 -7.93
C SER A 96 -3.71 -8.14 -8.22
N ILE A 97 -2.95 -9.22 -8.05
CA ILE A 97 -1.55 -9.28 -8.41
C ILE A 97 -1.28 -10.64 -9.05
N GLU A 98 -0.64 -10.62 -10.22
CA GLU A 98 -0.38 -11.80 -11.04
C GLU A 98 1.04 -11.74 -11.58
N ILE A 99 1.77 -12.86 -11.54
CA ILE A 99 3.07 -12.96 -12.21
C ILE A 99 2.82 -13.08 -13.71
N VAL A 100 3.59 -12.34 -14.49
CA VAL A 100 3.50 -12.33 -15.95
C VAL A 100 4.86 -12.57 -16.57
N ASP A 101 4.87 -13.15 -17.78
CA ASP A 101 6.08 -13.36 -18.58
C ASP A 101 6.42 -12.10 -19.40
N GLU A 102 6.63 -10.99 -18.70
CA GLU A 102 7.05 -9.72 -19.27
C GLU A 102 8.48 -9.38 -18.80
N LYS A 103 9.20 -8.60 -19.59
CA LYS A 103 10.58 -8.20 -19.25
C LYS A 103 10.68 -6.71 -18.95
N ILE A 104 11.08 -6.41 -17.72
CA ILE A 104 11.48 -5.06 -17.29
C ILE A 104 13.00 -5.07 -17.08
N PRO A 105 13.81 -4.72 -18.11
CA PRO A 105 15.26 -4.88 -18.05
C PRO A 105 15.92 -3.89 -17.08
N ASN A 106 15.35 -2.68 -16.96
CA ASN A 106 15.88 -1.62 -16.13
C ASN A 106 14.82 -1.15 -15.15
N VAL A 107 15.24 -0.85 -13.91
CA VAL A 107 14.38 -0.29 -12.86
C VAL A 107 15.04 0.93 -12.25
N ASN A 108 14.24 1.92 -11.86
CA ASN A 108 14.69 3.12 -11.17
C ASN A 108 14.37 3.03 -9.68
N ILE A 109 15.31 2.50 -8.90
CA ILE A 109 15.17 2.37 -7.44
C ILE A 109 15.45 3.71 -6.74
N GLU A 110 16.19 4.62 -7.36
CA GLU A 110 16.55 5.92 -6.80
C GLU A 110 15.32 6.83 -6.64
N ASN A 111 14.40 6.80 -7.60
CA ASN A 111 13.11 7.47 -7.48
C ASN A 111 12.11 6.63 -6.65
N ASN A 112 12.45 6.38 -5.39
CA ASN A 112 11.59 5.66 -4.46
C ASN A 112 10.52 6.59 -3.86
N LEU A 113 9.27 6.41 -4.27
CA LEU A 113 8.14 7.20 -3.79
C LEU A 113 7.81 6.93 -2.31
N SER A 114 8.16 5.76 -1.79
CA SER A 114 8.01 5.41 -0.37
C SER A 114 9.10 5.98 0.52
N ALA A 115 10.18 6.53 -0.05
CA ALA A 115 11.21 7.24 0.72
C ALA A 115 10.89 8.74 0.91
N LYS A 116 9.94 9.28 0.13
CA LYS A 116 9.52 10.69 0.20
C LYS A 116 8.49 10.87 1.31
N THR A 117 8.67 11.91 2.13
CA THR A 117 7.69 12.28 3.15
C THR A 117 6.45 12.87 2.49
N VAL A 118 5.29 12.35 2.87
CA VAL A 118 3.98 12.86 2.49
C VAL A 118 3.55 13.85 3.57
N PRO A 119 3.36 15.14 3.25
CA PRO A 119 2.83 16.09 4.21
C PRO A 119 1.51 15.57 4.76
N ARG A 120 1.35 15.65 6.08
CA ARG A 120 0.05 15.36 6.69
C ARG A 120 -0.90 16.47 6.23
N GLU A 121 -1.84 16.17 5.35
CA GLU A 121 -2.92 17.11 5.05
C GLU A 121 -3.61 17.46 6.38
N GLU A 122 -3.50 18.73 6.78
CA GLU A 122 -4.26 19.32 7.88
C GLU A 122 -5.75 19.32 7.51
N GLY A 123 -6.40 18.15 7.57
CA GLY A 123 -7.78 18.03 7.12
C GLY A 123 -8.38 16.63 7.12
N TYR A 124 -7.57 15.56 7.04
CA TYR A 124 -8.11 14.20 7.10
C TYR A 124 -8.49 13.82 8.54
N SER A 125 -9.68 14.27 8.97
CA SER A 125 -10.38 13.70 10.11
C SER A 125 -10.76 12.27 9.74
N GLY A 126 -9.90 11.29 10.07
CA GLY A 126 -10.32 9.89 10.12
C GLY A 126 -11.58 9.74 10.99
N PRO A 127 -12.31 8.61 10.93
CA PRO A 127 -13.54 8.43 11.69
C PRO A 127 -13.31 8.78 13.16
N ARG A 128 -13.80 9.95 13.59
CA ARG A 128 -13.63 10.42 14.95
C ARG A 128 -14.30 9.38 15.83
N GLY A 129 -13.51 8.76 16.71
CA GLY A 129 -14.03 7.93 17.78
C GLY A 129 -15.20 8.66 18.43
N ARG A 130 -16.32 7.96 18.58
CA ARG A 130 -17.48 8.42 19.34
C ARG A 130 -16.96 8.87 20.72
N LYS A 131 -16.84 10.18 20.91
CA LYS A 131 -16.70 10.74 22.25
C LYS A 131 -18.04 10.47 22.95
N PHE A 132 -18.08 9.40 23.74
CA PHE A 132 -19.10 9.25 24.77
C PHE A 132 -18.96 10.44 25.70
N GLN A 133 -19.80 11.44 25.50
CA GLN A 133 -19.95 12.54 26.42
C GLN A 133 -20.73 11.97 27.61
N THR A 134 -20.01 11.36 28.56
CA THR A 134 -20.58 11.13 29.89
C THR A 134 -20.78 12.50 30.51
N GLY A 135 -22.00 13.02 30.33
CA GLY A 135 -22.43 14.27 30.93
C GLY A 135 -22.33 14.14 32.44
N ARG A 136 -21.29 14.76 33.01
CA ARG A 136 -21.34 15.29 34.37
C ARG A 136 -22.53 16.26 34.41
N ARG A 137 -23.69 15.79 34.88
CA ARG A 137 -24.72 16.65 35.46
C ARG A 137 -24.49 16.69 36.95
N GLY A 138 -23.67 17.64 37.37
CA GLY A 138 -23.82 18.23 38.68
C GLY A 138 -24.83 19.39 38.59
N ARG A 139 -25.83 19.35 39.48
CA ARG A 139 -26.24 20.44 40.38
C ARG A 139 -27.71 20.91 40.29
N GLN A 140 -28.23 21.17 41.51
CA GLN A 140 -29.44 21.86 41.96
C GLN A 140 -30.66 20.94 42.15
N ARG A 141 -31.28 20.84 43.34
CA ARG A 141 -31.43 21.79 44.45
C ARG A 141 -31.22 21.12 45.81
#